data_AF-A0A2E2RW66-F1
#
_entry.id   AF-A0A2E2RW66-F1
#
_cell.length_a   1.000
_cell.length_b   1.000
_cell.length_c   1.000
_cell.angle_alpha   90.00
_cell.angle_beta   90.00
_cell.angle_gamma   90.00
#
_symmetry.space_group_name_H-M   'P 1'
#
loop_
_entity.id
_entity.type
_entity.pdbx_description
1 polymer ?
#
loop_
_entity_poly.entity_id
_entity_poly.type
_entity_poly.pdbx_seq_one_letter_code
_entity_poly.pdbx_strand_id
1 'polypeptide(L)'
;MLAAGLVGEADGQTKGIRYANGVVTRFTFSPERRWLTRIETIAPDGVTALMDYAYTRDAAGRITRIDGLTPSESWIYSHDDLDQLLTADNLGDDNRDETFTYNDGGNMLSRSSVGAYAYPTGLFAARPHAPLTAGMFRFAYDANGNATTDGSRTLAWDEANRLESVTLPSLAKVVFGYDADGARVRKAGAGGETLYPSADAEIDATGPLDPPAGDGTDVYAASAYTRYPWMDIKFAGSSPQVLHRDHLASVRMVTDASGNIVEATGYAPYGEPTNQAMTTQKSFIGERHDAETGLLFLNARYMDPVLGRFISPDDWDPIMPGVGTNRYAYAGNDPVNKSDSNGHASSGTLLAQYAMWRQDPIGDLLDALELAAGLAEFVGEGINGCGCVFSGTGKPAARGGHF
;
A
#
# COMPACT_ATOMS: atom_id res chain seq x y z
N MET A 1 -11.50 -18.71 17.93
CA MET A 1 -12.55 -17.73 17.55
C MET A 1 -11.96 -16.35 17.81
N LEU A 2 -11.61 -15.58 16.78
CA LEU A 2 -10.73 -14.39 16.88
C LEU A 2 -11.42 -13.06 16.48
N ALA A 3 -12.63 -13.11 15.94
CA ALA A 3 -13.62 -12.03 16.00
C ALA A 3 -14.83 -12.57 16.77
N ALA A 4 -15.37 -11.77 17.70
CA ALA A 4 -16.55 -12.15 18.48
C ALA A 4 -17.86 -11.88 17.72
N GLY A 5 -17.83 -10.99 16.71
CA GLY A 5 -18.93 -10.76 15.79
C GLY A 5 -18.63 -9.68 14.76
N LEU A 6 -19.23 -9.82 13.58
CA LEU A 6 -19.30 -8.80 12.53
C LEU A 6 -20.73 -8.28 12.43
N VAL A 7 -20.86 -6.97 12.24
CA VAL A 7 -22.14 -6.34 11.95
C VAL A 7 -22.03 -5.74 10.55
N GLY A 8 -22.91 -6.17 9.65
CA GLY A 8 -23.00 -5.65 8.28
C GLY A 8 -24.15 -4.66 8.09
N GLU A 9 -24.05 -3.83 7.07
CA GLU A 9 -25.17 -3.11 6.46
C GLU A 9 -25.90 -4.00 5.45
N ALA A 10 -27.12 -3.61 5.06
CA ALA A 10 -27.95 -4.39 4.13
C ALA A 10 -27.32 -4.56 2.73
N ASP A 11 -26.34 -3.73 2.36
CA ASP A 11 -25.59 -3.81 1.10
C ASP A 11 -24.30 -4.64 1.21
N GLY A 12 -24.02 -5.23 2.38
CA GLY A 12 -22.87 -6.10 2.61
C GLY A 12 -21.62 -5.38 3.14
N GLN A 13 -21.66 -4.05 3.34
CA GLN A 13 -20.55 -3.34 3.97
C GLN A 13 -20.43 -3.68 5.46
N THR A 14 -19.21 -3.85 5.97
CA THR A 14 -18.99 -4.05 7.41
C THR A 14 -19.21 -2.74 8.16
N LYS A 15 -20.23 -2.70 9.02
CA LYS A 15 -20.59 -1.58 9.90
C LYS A 15 -19.74 -1.56 11.18
N GLY A 16 -19.26 -2.73 11.60
CA GLY A 16 -18.33 -2.82 12.73
C GLY A 16 -17.85 -4.23 13.03
N ILE A 17 -16.75 -4.28 13.78
CA ILE A 17 -16.03 -5.48 14.19
C ILE A 17 -15.90 -5.43 15.70
N ARG A 18 -16.32 -6.51 16.37
CA ARG A 18 -16.04 -6.71 17.79
C ARG A 18 -14.95 -7.77 17.92
N TYR A 19 -13.78 -7.38 18.42
CA TYR A 19 -12.67 -8.28 18.63
C TYR A 19 -12.80 -9.05 19.95
N ALA A 20 -12.07 -10.16 20.06
CA ALA A 20 -12.12 -11.03 21.24
C ALA A 20 -11.59 -10.36 22.52
N ASN A 21 -10.71 -9.35 22.40
CA ASN A 21 -10.19 -8.56 23.52
C ASN A 21 -11.17 -7.46 23.98
N GLY A 22 -12.38 -7.40 23.43
CA GLY A 22 -13.42 -6.44 23.80
C GLY A 22 -13.37 -5.11 23.05
N VAL A 23 -12.28 -4.81 22.35
CA VAL A 23 -12.16 -3.61 21.48
C VAL A 23 -13.16 -3.73 20.32
N VAL A 24 -13.72 -2.59 19.91
CA VAL A 24 -14.69 -2.50 18.82
C VAL A 24 -14.25 -1.45 17.82
N THR A 25 -14.20 -1.80 16.53
CA THR A 25 -14.04 -0.84 15.43
C THR A 25 -15.37 -0.66 14.71
N ARG A 26 -15.76 0.58 14.44
CA ARG A 26 -17.00 0.96 13.76
C ARG A 26 -16.69 1.75 12.49
N PHE A 27 -17.51 1.54 11.48
CA PHE A 27 -17.41 2.22 10.19
C PHE A 27 -18.70 2.99 9.94
N THR A 28 -18.57 4.27 9.60
CA THR A 28 -19.70 5.12 9.19
C THR A 28 -19.57 5.46 7.72
N PHE A 29 -20.64 5.28 6.97
CA PHE A 29 -20.68 5.54 5.54
C PHE A 29 -21.67 6.66 5.20
N SER A 30 -21.38 7.42 4.15
CA SER A 30 -22.33 8.38 3.58
C SER A 30 -23.62 7.64 3.16
N PRO A 31 -24.81 8.15 3.52
CA PRO A 31 -26.06 7.49 3.15
C PRO A 31 -26.28 7.42 1.64
N GLU A 32 -25.89 8.46 0.90
CA GLU A 32 -26.12 8.57 -0.54
C GLU A 32 -24.99 7.95 -1.37
N ARG A 33 -23.74 8.27 -1.01
CA ARG A 33 -22.56 7.89 -1.82
C ARG A 33 -21.88 6.62 -1.35
N ARG A 34 -22.25 6.10 -0.18
CA ARG A 34 -21.69 4.89 0.45
C ARG A 34 -20.18 4.94 0.69
N TRP A 35 -19.57 6.13 0.64
CA TRP A 35 -18.18 6.36 0.98
C TRP A 35 -17.96 6.22 2.48
N LEU A 36 -16.83 5.64 2.88
CA LEU A 36 -16.40 5.66 4.27
C LEU A 36 -16.15 7.11 4.71
N THR A 37 -16.84 7.51 5.78
CA THR A 37 -16.84 8.85 6.37
C THR A 37 -16.27 8.87 7.78
N ARG A 38 -16.21 7.73 8.48
CA ARG A 38 -15.55 7.63 9.80
C ARG A 38 -15.11 6.22 10.13
N ILE A 39 -13.92 6.06 10.73
CA ILE A 39 -13.49 4.85 11.44
C ILE A 39 -13.30 5.20 12.91
N GLU A 40 -14.00 4.51 13.80
CA GLU A 40 -13.91 4.73 15.25
C GLU A 40 -13.57 3.41 15.95
N THR A 41 -12.46 3.36 16.69
CA THR A 41 -12.05 2.23 17.51
C THR A 41 -12.23 2.58 18.99
N ILE A 42 -12.98 1.75 19.72
CA ILE A 42 -13.39 1.99 21.10
C ILE A 42 -12.83 0.88 21.99
N ALA A 43 -12.28 1.27 23.13
CA ALA A 43 -11.74 0.38 24.14
C ALA A 43 -12.80 -0.57 24.73
N PRO A 44 -12.40 -1.62 25.48
CA PRO A 44 -13.33 -2.58 26.07
C PRO A 44 -14.32 -1.98 27.07
N ASP A 45 -14.04 -0.79 27.62
CA ASP A 45 -14.95 -0.04 28.49
C ASP A 45 -16.20 0.50 27.75
N GLY A 46 -16.19 0.48 26.41
CA GLY A 46 -17.27 0.95 25.56
C GLY A 46 -17.42 2.47 25.48
N VAL A 47 -16.48 3.24 26.04
CA VAL A 47 -16.55 4.71 26.16
C VAL A 47 -15.29 5.38 25.61
N THR A 48 -14.11 4.84 25.91
CA THR A 48 -12.84 5.47 25.52
C THR A 48 -12.56 5.22 24.04
N ALA A 49 -12.52 6.28 23.23
CA ALA A 49 -12.04 6.20 21.86
C ALA A 49 -10.51 6.02 21.86
N LEU A 50 -10.05 4.95 21.23
CA LEU A 50 -8.64 4.67 20.98
C LEU A 50 -8.19 5.28 19.65
N MET A 51 -9.08 5.27 18.65
CA MET A 51 -8.89 5.87 17.33
C MET A 51 -10.20 6.48 16.87
N ASP A 52 -10.14 7.63 16.22
CA ASP A 52 -11.29 8.24 15.58
C ASP A 52 -10.83 9.06 14.38
N TYR A 53 -11.05 8.54 13.18
CA TYR A 53 -10.76 9.24 11.93
C TYR A 53 -12.04 9.56 11.19
N ALA A 54 -12.39 10.84 11.12
CA ALA A 54 -13.46 11.34 10.27
C ALA A 54 -12.90 11.89 8.95
N TYR A 55 -13.55 11.56 7.83
CA TYR A 55 -13.08 11.87 6.48
C TYR A 55 -14.00 12.88 5.82
N THR A 56 -13.46 14.05 5.46
CA THR A 56 -14.12 14.97 4.54
C THR A 56 -13.66 14.67 3.13
N ARG A 57 -14.61 14.64 2.19
CA ARG A 57 -14.34 14.36 0.78
C ARG A 57 -14.84 15.48 -0.12
N ASP A 58 -14.18 15.66 -1.25
CA ASP A 58 -14.65 16.54 -2.31
C ASP A 58 -15.78 15.90 -3.15
N ALA A 59 -16.21 16.60 -4.20
CA ALA A 59 -17.27 16.12 -5.09
C ALA A 59 -16.87 14.88 -5.90
N ALA A 60 -15.58 14.66 -6.16
CA ALA A 60 -15.04 13.48 -6.84
C ALA A 60 -14.85 12.29 -5.86
N GLY A 61 -14.88 12.55 -4.56
CA GLY A 61 -14.75 11.54 -3.51
C GLY A 61 -13.36 11.39 -2.94
N ARG A 62 -12.44 12.28 -3.31
CA ARG A 62 -11.10 12.34 -2.73
C ARG A 62 -11.19 12.91 -1.32
N ILE A 63 -10.50 12.29 -0.38
CA ILE A 63 -10.31 12.77 0.98
C ILE A 63 -9.50 14.06 0.91
N THR A 64 -10.08 15.14 1.42
CA THR A 64 -9.45 16.47 1.54
C THR A 64 -9.15 16.82 2.99
N ARG A 65 -9.70 16.07 3.95
CA ARG A 65 -9.40 16.24 5.37
C ARG A 65 -9.60 14.93 6.13
N ILE A 66 -8.68 14.67 7.06
CA ILE A 66 -8.82 13.64 8.08
C ILE A 66 -8.82 14.36 9.44
N ASP A 67 -9.84 14.16 10.25
CA ASP A 67 -9.90 14.61 11.63
C ASP A 67 -9.64 13.43 12.56
N GLY A 68 -8.54 13.51 13.31
CA GLY A 68 -8.14 12.53 14.34
C GLY A 68 -8.67 12.89 15.74
N LEU A 69 -8.26 12.12 16.76
CA LEU A 69 -8.54 12.48 18.17
C LEU A 69 -7.77 13.72 18.62
N THR A 70 -6.62 13.97 17.99
CA THR A 70 -5.75 15.11 18.27
C THR A 70 -5.41 15.90 17.00
N PRO A 71 -4.97 17.17 17.14
CA PRO A 71 -4.49 17.94 15.98
C PRO A 71 -3.33 17.26 15.24
N SER A 72 -2.42 16.59 15.94
CA SER A 72 -1.29 15.87 15.33
C SER A 72 -1.69 14.65 14.49
N GLU A 73 -2.90 14.13 14.70
CA GLU A 73 -3.50 13.04 13.91
C GLU A 73 -4.39 13.58 12.79
N SER A 74 -4.61 14.89 12.74
CA SER A 74 -5.51 15.53 11.78
C SER A 74 -4.72 16.16 10.64
N TRP A 75 -5.25 16.05 9.42
CA TRP A 75 -4.59 16.49 8.20
C TRP A 75 -5.55 17.19 7.25
N ILE A 76 -5.05 18.19 6.53
CA ILE A 76 -5.74 18.81 5.38
C ILE A 76 -4.93 18.52 4.12
N TYR A 77 -5.63 18.15 3.04
CA TYR A 77 -5.04 17.84 1.75
C TYR A 77 -5.64 18.71 0.65
N SER A 78 -4.82 19.03 -0.35
CA SER A 78 -5.29 19.58 -1.62
C SER A 78 -4.69 18.79 -2.77
N HIS A 79 -5.36 18.83 -3.91
CA HIS A 79 -5.01 18.08 -5.11
C HIS A 79 -5.13 18.95 -6.34
N ASP A 80 -4.40 18.60 -7.40
CA ASP A 80 -4.58 19.22 -8.70
C ASP A 80 -5.75 18.59 -9.49
N ASP A 81 -5.92 19.04 -10.73
CA ASP A 81 -6.96 18.58 -11.65
C ASP A 81 -6.70 17.16 -12.20
N LEU A 82 -5.52 16.59 -11.96
CA LEU A 82 -5.12 15.21 -12.30
C LEU A 82 -5.13 14.28 -11.08
N ASP A 83 -5.76 14.72 -9.99
CA ASP A 83 -5.84 14.00 -8.70
C ASP A 83 -4.50 13.82 -7.99
N GLN A 84 -3.48 14.61 -8.30
CA GLN A 84 -2.18 14.51 -7.65
C GLN A 84 -2.14 15.38 -6.39
N LEU A 85 -1.57 14.85 -5.30
CA LEU A 85 -1.50 15.53 -4.01
C LEU A 85 -0.63 16.80 -4.10
N LEU A 86 -1.19 17.99 -3.90
CA LEU A 86 -0.45 19.26 -3.93
C LEU A 86 0.05 19.68 -2.54
N THR A 87 -0.75 19.47 -1.50
CA THR A 87 -0.39 19.84 -0.13
C THR A 87 -0.85 18.80 0.86
N ALA A 88 -0.08 18.62 1.93
CA ALA A 88 -0.47 17.93 3.15
C ALA A 88 -0.09 18.81 4.33
N ASP A 89 -1.09 19.21 5.12
CA ASP A 89 -0.95 20.09 6.29
C ASP A 89 -1.33 19.28 7.54
N ASN A 90 -0.40 19.12 8.48
CA ASN A 90 -0.63 18.45 9.74
C ASN A 90 -1.02 19.48 10.81
N LEU A 91 -2.24 19.37 11.33
CA LEU A 91 -2.81 20.41 12.21
C LEU A 91 -2.17 20.49 13.60
N GLY A 92 -1.24 19.60 13.94
CA GLY A 92 -0.54 19.60 15.22
C GLY A 92 0.98 19.70 15.13
N ASP A 93 1.57 19.69 13.92
CA ASP A 93 3.02 19.77 13.72
C ASP A 93 3.37 20.25 12.32
N ASP A 94 3.53 21.57 12.16
CA ASP A 94 3.90 22.25 10.92
C ASP A 94 5.21 21.73 10.29
N ASN A 95 6.08 21.04 11.04
CA ASN A 95 7.29 20.42 10.46
C ASN A 95 6.97 19.22 9.56
N ARG A 96 5.74 18.70 9.63
CA ARG A 96 5.23 17.63 8.78
C ARG A 96 4.48 18.16 7.55
N ASP A 97 4.36 19.48 7.41
CA ASP A 97 3.67 20.06 6.27
C ASP A 97 4.49 19.88 5.00
N GLU A 98 3.82 19.43 3.95
CA GLU A 98 4.44 19.14 2.68
C GLU A 98 3.71 19.78 1.51
N THR A 99 4.51 20.26 0.55
CA THR A 99 4.03 20.74 -0.75
C THR A 99 4.70 19.98 -1.88
N PHE A 100 3.93 19.64 -2.90
CA PHE A 100 4.37 18.86 -4.04
C PHE A 100 4.07 19.59 -5.35
N THR A 101 4.90 19.37 -6.35
CA THR A 101 4.63 19.82 -7.72
C THR A 101 4.92 18.70 -8.70
N TYR A 102 4.24 18.73 -9.85
CA TYR A 102 4.35 17.70 -10.88
C TYR A 102 4.44 18.33 -12.26
N ASN A 103 4.95 17.56 -13.23
CA ASN A 103 4.78 17.89 -14.65
C ASN A 103 3.59 17.13 -15.25
N ASP A 104 3.22 17.48 -16.48
CA ASP A 104 2.12 16.82 -17.21
C ASP A 104 2.32 15.30 -17.41
N GLY A 105 3.56 14.82 -17.34
CA GLY A 105 3.89 13.40 -17.38
C GLY A 105 3.78 12.69 -16.03
N GLY A 106 3.29 13.38 -15.00
CA GLY A 106 3.14 12.89 -13.64
C GLY A 106 4.46 12.68 -12.88
N ASN A 107 5.58 13.21 -13.36
CA ASN A 107 6.82 13.22 -12.59
C ASN A 107 6.71 14.27 -11.49
N MET A 108 6.92 13.87 -10.24
CA MET A 108 7.11 14.80 -9.13
C MET A 108 8.34 15.67 -9.40
N LEU A 109 8.15 16.99 -9.47
CA LEU A 109 9.19 18.01 -9.71
C LEU A 109 9.75 18.60 -8.41
N SER A 110 8.95 18.60 -7.33
CA SER A 110 9.43 18.98 -6.00
C SER A 110 8.61 18.32 -4.92
N ARG A 111 9.26 18.09 -3.78
CA ARG A 111 8.66 17.76 -2.49
C ARG A 111 9.36 18.60 -1.44
N SER A 112 8.67 19.41 -0.65
CA SER A 112 9.31 20.39 0.25
C SER A 112 10.29 19.75 1.24
N SER A 113 10.03 18.53 1.71
CA SER A 113 10.90 17.78 2.62
C SER A 113 12.18 17.22 1.97
N VAL A 114 12.20 17.07 0.63
CA VAL A 114 13.32 16.48 -0.12
C VAL A 114 14.06 17.52 -0.95
N GLY A 115 13.32 18.36 -1.68
CA GLY A 115 13.81 19.35 -2.65
C GLY A 115 13.29 19.10 -4.06
N ALA A 116 13.99 19.67 -5.04
CA ALA A 116 13.63 19.57 -6.46
C ALA A 116 14.10 18.25 -7.09
N TYR A 117 13.26 17.67 -7.94
CA TYR A 117 13.54 16.47 -8.70
C TYR A 117 13.89 16.85 -10.14
N ALA A 118 14.94 16.24 -10.68
CA ALA A 118 15.35 16.44 -12.07
C ALA A 118 15.29 15.12 -12.82
N TYR A 119 14.92 15.19 -14.09
CA TYR A 119 14.68 14.03 -14.96
C TYR A 119 15.49 14.15 -16.25
N PRO A 120 15.70 13.05 -16.99
CA PRO A 120 16.20 13.11 -18.35
C PRO A 120 15.33 14.04 -19.21
N THR A 121 15.97 14.90 -20.00
CA THR A 121 15.29 15.89 -20.85
C THR A 121 15.41 15.50 -22.33
N GLY A 122 14.37 15.84 -23.11
CA GLY A 122 14.30 15.55 -24.54
C GLY A 122 13.24 14.49 -24.89
N LEU A 123 12.68 14.59 -26.11
CA LEU A 123 11.53 13.78 -26.56
C LEU A 123 11.79 12.27 -26.55
N PHE A 124 13.06 11.85 -26.70
CA PHE A 124 13.49 10.44 -26.74
C PHE A 124 14.50 10.12 -25.64
N ALA A 125 14.48 10.88 -24.55
CA ALA A 125 15.34 10.60 -23.42
C ALA A 125 15.02 9.21 -22.86
N ALA A 126 16.04 8.37 -22.67
CA ALA A 126 15.87 7.07 -22.06
C ALA A 126 15.39 7.25 -20.61
N ARG A 127 14.35 6.51 -20.22
CA ARG A 127 13.76 6.51 -18.86
C ARG A 127 13.32 7.92 -18.40
N PRO A 128 12.38 8.57 -19.11
CA PRO A 128 11.95 9.95 -18.81
C PRO A 128 11.29 10.10 -17.43
N HIS A 129 10.91 8.99 -16.79
CA HIS A 129 10.30 8.95 -15.45
C HIS A 129 11.26 8.59 -14.31
N ALA A 130 12.50 8.22 -14.64
CA ALA A 130 13.54 7.90 -13.65
C ALA A 130 14.24 9.21 -13.22
N PRO A 131 14.19 9.60 -11.93
CA PRO A 131 14.80 10.84 -11.48
C PRO A 131 16.32 10.74 -11.53
N LEU A 132 17.01 11.74 -12.08
CA LEU A 132 18.48 11.86 -11.98
C LEU A 132 18.90 12.41 -10.60
N THR A 133 18.07 13.30 -10.03
CA THR A 133 18.28 13.87 -8.70
C THR A 133 16.95 14.09 -7.99
N ALA A 134 16.98 14.13 -6.65
CA ALA A 134 15.90 14.58 -5.78
C ALA A 134 16.53 15.33 -4.60
N GLY A 135 16.45 16.66 -4.60
CA GLY A 135 17.20 17.49 -3.66
C GLY A 135 18.71 17.19 -3.72
N MET A 136 19.26 16.66 -2.64
CA MET A 136 20.67 16.26 -2.57
C MET A 136 20.96 14.83 -3.04
N PHE A 137 19.92 14.01 -3.22
CA PHE A 137 20.03 12.64 -3.69
C PHE A 137 20.34 12.60 -5.18
N ARG A 138 21.26 11.70 -5.58
CA ARG A 138 21.74 11.53 -6.95
C ARG A 138 21.62 10.07 -7.32
N PHE A 139 20.87 9.80 -8.37
CA PHE A 139 20.49 8.44 -8.74
C PHE A 139 21.36 7.93 -9.88
N ALA A 140 21.60 6.62 -9.88
CA ALA A 140 22.09 5.90 -11.04
C ALA A 140 21.22 4.66 -11.24
N TYR A 141 21.21 4.15 -12.48
CA TYR A 141 20.32 3.09 -12.90
C TYR A 141 21.06 2.06 -13.75
N ASP A 142 20.66 0.80 -13.62
CA ASP A 142 21.05 -0.24 -14.57
C ASP A 142 20.29 -0.10 -15.90
N ALA A 143 20.54 -1.00 -16.86
CA ALA A 143 19.91 -0.97 -18.17
C ALA A 143 18.39 -1.19 -18.13
N ASN A 144 17.88 -1.92 -17.12
CA ASN A 144 16.46 -2.15 -16.92
C ASN A 144 15.75 -0.97 -16.26
N GLY A 145 16.53 -0.03 -15.70
CA GLY A 145 16.02 1.16 -15.02
C GLY A 145 15.88 0.97 -13.51
N ASN A 146 16.40 -0.11 -12.94
CA ASN A 146 16.41 -0.22 -11.48
C ASN A 146 17.48 0.70 -10.90
N ALA A 147 17.17 1.40 -9.81
CA ALA A 147 18.14 2.27 -9.15
C ALA A 147 19.30 1.42 -8.63
N THR A 148 20.54 1.70 -9.03
CA THR A 148 21.75 1.10 -8.46
C THR A 148 22.32 1.95 -7.32
N THR A 149 21.96 3.23 -7.29
CA THR A 149 22.03 4.08 -6.11
C THR A 149 20.87 5.06 -6.11
N ASP A 150 20.37 5.40 -4.93
CA ASP A 150 19.43 6.50 -4.70
C ASP A 150 20.12 7.74 -4.11
N GLY A 151 21.45 7.78 -4.12
CA GLY A 151 22.24 8.85 -3.54
C GLY A 151 22.55 8.69 -2.05
N SER A 152 21.91 7.74 -1.36
CA SER A 152 22.20 7.38 0.03
C SER A 152 22.64 5.92 0.13
N ARG A 153 21.90 5.02 -0.52
CA ARG A 153 22.09 3.57 -0.49
C ARG A 153 22.64 3.10 -1.85
N THR A 154 23.36 1.98 -1.81
CA THR A 154 23.71 1.21 -3.01
C THR A 154 22.78 0.00 -3.08
N LEU A 155 22.16 -0.22 -4.24
CA LEU A 155 21.17 -1.25 -4.45
C LEU A 155 21.65 -2.22 -5.53
N ALA A 156 21.55 -3.52 -5.25
CA ALA A 156 21.88 -4.58 -6.18
C ALA A 156 20.62 -5.40 -6.49
N TRP A 157 20.54 -5.88 -7.72
CA TRP A 157 19.37 -6.54 -8.29
C TRP A 157 19.75 -7.91 -8.80
N ASP A 158 18.85 -8.88 -8.66
CA ASP A 158 19.03 -10.21 -9.19
C ASP A 158 18.73 -10.27 -10.70
N GLU A 159 19.00 -11.42 -11.30
CA GLU A 159 18.77 -11.69 -12.72
C GLU A 159 17.28 -11.65 -13.13
N ALA A 160 16.37 -11.73 -12.16
CA ALA A 160 14.92 -11.63 -12.35
C ALA A 160 14.40 -10.21 -12.08
N ASN A 161 15.28 -9.20 -12.00
CA ASN A 161 14.94 -7.80 -11.82
C ASN A 161 14.34 -7.47 -10.43
N ARG A 162 14.69 -8.24 -9.39
CA ARG A 162 14.22 -8.04 -8.01
C ARG A 162 15.37 -7.52 -7.13
N LEU A 163 15.04 -6.71 -6.12
CA LEU A 163 16.04 -6.13 -5.22
C LEU A 163 16.73 -7.23 -4.40
N GLU A 164 17.98 -7.54 -4.69
CA GLU A 164 18.77 -8.57 -4.01
C GLU A 164 19.39 -8.04 -2.72
N SER A 165 19.91 -6.82 -2.73
CA SER A 165 20.48 -6.23 -1.53
C SER A 165 20.53 -4.70 -1.52
N VAL A 166 20.56 -4.16 -0.31
CA VAL A 166 20.75 -2.74 -0.02
C VAL A 166 21.96 -2.59 0.89
N THR A 167 22.92 -1.78 0.48
CA THR A 167 24.07 -1.39 1.29
C THR A 167 23.87 0.04 1.77
N LEU A 168 23.82 0.22 3.08
CA LEU A 168 23.57 1.50 3.75
C LEU A 168 24.84 2.37 3.77
N PRO A 169 24.74 3.68 4.05
CA PRO A 169 25.90 4.55 4.26
C PRO A 169 26.88 4.03 5.33
N SER A 170 26.37 3.31 6.33
CA SER A 170 27.16 2.65 7.38
C SER A 170 27.92 1.42 6.91
N LEU A 171 27.79 1.05 5.63
CA LEU A 171 28.26 -0.19 5.01
C LEU A 171 27.57 -1.47 5.51
N ALA A 172 26.59 -1.34 6.41
CA ALA A 172 25.71 -2.45 6.75
C ALA A 172 24.92 -2.87 5.50
N LYS A 173 24.82 -4.18 5.29
CA LYS A 173 24.13 -4.77 4.13
C LYS A 173 22.88 -5.49 4.60
N VAL A 174 21.77 -5.25 3.91
CA VAL A 174 20.54 -6.03 4.00
C VAL A 174 20.39 -6.81 2.70
N VAL A 175 20.12 -8.11 2.81
CA VAL A 175 20.01 -9.06 1.69
C VAL A 175 18.63 -9.67 1.70
N PHE A 176 18.02 -9.78 0.52
CA PHE A 176 16.71 -10.36 0.33
C PHE A 176 16.82 -11.64 -0.51
N GLY A 177 15.94 -12.59 -0.26
CA GLY A 177 15.79 -13.81 -1.05
C GLY A 177 14.34 -14.00 -1.45
N TYR A 178 14.14 -14.54 -2.65
CA TYR A 178 12.84 -14.74 -3.26
C TYR A 178 12.72 -16.17 -3.78
N ASP A 179 11.50 -16.70 -3.80
CA ASP A 179 11.23 -17.99 -4.43
C ASP A 179 11.06 -17.86 -5.96
N ALA A 180 10.68 -18.98 -6.59
CA ALA A 180 10.48 -19.07 -8.03
C ALA A 180 9.26 -18.27 -8.53
N ASP A 181 8.29 -18.02 -7.64
CA ASP A 181 7.08 -17.25 -7.96
C ASP A 181 7.26 -15.74 -7.71
N GLY A 182 8.42 -15.34 -7.19
CA GLY A 182 8.74 -13.94 -6.92
C GLY A 182 8.42 -13.48 -5.50
N ALA A 183 7.83 -14.32 -4.66
CA ALA A 183 7.53 -13.95 -3.30
C ALA A 183 8.82 -13.88 -2.46
N ARG A 184 8.94 -12.84 -1.63
CA ARG A 184 10.08 -12.70 -0.71
C ARG A 184 9.99 -13.77 0.37
N VAL A 185 11.00 -14.62 0.45
CA VAL A 185 11.11 -15.71 1.44
C VAL A 185 12.14 -15.45 2.52
N ARG A 186 13.03 -14.46 2.32
CA ARG A 186 14.14 -14.17 3.24
C ARG A 186 14.49 -12.69 3.26
N LYS A 187 14.81 -12.17 4.45
CA LYS A 187 15.51 -10.90 4.68
C LYS A 187 16.61 -11.14 5.73
N ALA A 188 17.82 -10.66 5.50
CA ALA A 188 18.90 -10.75 6.48
C ALA A 188 19.72 -9.47 6.53
N GLY A 189 20.09 -9.03 7.73
CA GLY A 189 20.90 -7.84 7.95
C GLY A 189 21.55 -7.84 9.34
N ALA A 190 21.95 -6.67 9.83
CA ALA A 190 22.59 -6.54 11.14
C ALA A 190 21.67 -6.93 12.31
N GLY A 191 20.35 -6.83 12.12
CA GLY A 191 19.33 -7.22 13.11
C GLY A 191 19.04 -8.72 13.18
N GLY A 192 19.69 -9.53 12.33
CA GLY A 192 19.42 -10.96 12.19
C GLY A 192 18.75 -11.30 10.87
N GLU A 193 18.11 -12.45 10.84
CA GLU A 193 17.45 -12.99 9.66
C GLU A 193 15.97 -13.22 9.93
N THR A 194 15.12 -12.83 8.99
CA THR A 194 13.69 -13.11 9.00
C THR A 194 13.34 -13.97 7.78
N LEU A 195 12.67 -15.09 8.02
CA LEU A 195 12.12 -15.96 6.99
C LEU A 195 10.62 -15.68 6.82
N TYR A 196 10.13 -15.80 5.59
CA TYR A 196 8.74 -15.59 5.21
C TYR A 196 8.20 -16.87 4.54
N PRO A 197 7.68 -17.85 5.30
CA PRO A 197 7.12 -19.07 4.74
C PRO A 197 5.84 -18.84 3.92
N SER A 198 5.16 -17.72 4.16
CA SER A 198 3.99 -17.25 3.42
C SER A 198 3.83 -15.75 3.59
N ALA A 199 2.87 -15.14 2.88
CA ALA A 199 2.52 -13.73 3.05
C ALA A 199 2.11 -13.37 4.49
N ASP A 200 1.65 -14.35 5.26
CA ASP A 200 1.02 -14.19 6.58
C ASP A 200 1.88 -14.73 7.75
N ALA A 201 3.15 -15.07 7.51
CA ALA A 201 4.03 -15.60 8.55
C ALA A 201 5.46 -15.05 8.47
N GLU A 202 6.05 -14.83 9.63
CA GLU A 202 7.41 -14.31 9.81
C GLU A 202 8.11 -15.13 10.90
N ILE A 203 9.35 -15.53 10.64
CA ILE A 203 10.20 -16.25 11.58
C ILE A 203 11.48 -15.45 11.77
N ASP A 204 11.67 -14.83 12.94
CA ASP A 204 12.93 -14.18 13.28
C ASP A 204 13.92 -15.24 13.73
N ALA A 205 14.77 -15.66 12.79
CA ALA A 205 15.81 -16.65 12.98
C ALA A 205 16.95 -16.06 13.82
N THR A 206 17.11 -16.57 15.04
CA THR A 206 18.24 -16.23 15.91
C THR A 206 19.45 -17.10 15.57
N GLY A 207 20.26 -16.67 14.61
CA GLY A 207 21.53 -17.30 14.23
C GLY A 207 21.74 -17.40 12.72
N PRO A 208 22.98 -17.58 12.24
CA PRO A 208 23.22 -17.94 10.84
C PRO A 208 22.50 -19.25 10.53
N LEU A 209 21.79 -19.30 9.40
CA LEU A 209 21.42 -20.58 8.79
C LEU A 209 22.71 -21.24 8.27
N ASP A 210 23.51 -21.83 9.16
CA ASP A 210 24.43 -22.86 8.69
C ASP A 210 23.57 -23.95 8.02
N PRO A 211 24.00 -24.50 6.87
CA PRO A 211 23.32 -25.65 6.29
C PRO A 211 23.16 -26.72 7.38
N PRO A 212 22.02 -27.44 7.44
CA PRO A 212 21.75 -28.38 8.52
C PRO A 212 22.98 -29.24 8.73
N ALA A 213 23.50 -29.33 9.96
CA ALA A 213 24.65 -30.16 10.29
C ALA A 213 24.40 -31.67 10.04
N GLY A 214 23.28 -32.03 9.41
CA GLY A 214 22.84 -33.39 9.14
C GLY A 214 22.45 -34.16 10.41
N ASP A 215 22.49 -33.50 11.58
CA ASP A 215 22.33 -34.11 12.89
C ASP A 215 20.95 -33.83 13.54
N GLY A 216 20.07 -33.11 12.84
CA GLY A 216 18.72 -32.81 13.30
C GLY A 216 18.65 -31.78 14.44
N THR A 217 19.73 -31.05 14.72
CA THR A 217 19.75 -29.95 15.69
C THR A 217 19.47 -28.60 15.03
N ASP A 218 18.38 -28.50 14.25
CA ASP A 218 17.99 -27.24 13.63
C ASP A 218 17.66 -26.17 14.70
N VAL A 219 18.35 -25.03 14.62
CA VAL A 219 18.37 -23.91 15.57
C VAL A 219 17.07 -23.07 15.54
N TYR A 220 15.93 -23.63 15.11
CA TYR A 220 14.65 -22.90 15.09
C TYR A 220 13.93 -22.85 16.44
N ALA A 221 14.38 -23.62 17.44
CA ALA A 221 13.70 -23.75 18.73
C ALA A 221 13.66 -22.46 19.58
N ALA A 222 14.47 -21.44 19.25
CA ALA A 222 14.50 -20.13 19.90
C ALA A 222 13.97 -18.98 19.02
N SER A 223 13.50 -19.26 17.81
CA SER A 223 13.06 -18.22 16.86
C SER A 223 11.70 -17.62 17.28
N ALA A 224 11.58 -16.29 17.21
CA ALA A 224 10.29 -15.64 17.41
C ALA A 224 9.41 -15.86 16.18
N TYR A 225 8.17 -16.27 16.41
CA TYR A 225 7.21 -16.57 15.35
C TYR A 225 6.08 -15.54 15.37
N THR A 226 5.87 -14.88 14.23
CA THR A 226 4.74 -13.98 14.01
C THR A 226 3.83 -14.54 12.93
N ARG A 227 2.52 -14.63 13.21
CA ARG A 227 1.50 -15.01 12.21
C ARG A 227 0.36 -14.02 12.14
N TYR A 228 -0.18 -13.86 10.94
CA TYR A 228 -1.31 -13.00 10.62
C TYR A 228 -2.47 -13.87 10.07
N PRO A 229 -3.12 -14.69 10.91
CA PRO A 229 -4.18 -15.58 10.42
C PRO A 229 -5.37 -14.84 9.82
N TRP A 230 -5.52 -13.56 10.16
CA TRP A 230 -6.48 -12.61 9.63
C TRP A 230 -5.79 -11.25 9.55
N MET A 231 -6.25 -10.38 8.65
CA MET A 231 -5.65 -9.05 8.46
C MET A 231 -5.54 -8.24 9.76
N ASP A 232 -6.52 -8.31 10.66
CA ASP A 232 -6.50 -7.54 11.92
C ASP A 232 -5.90 -8.33 13.08
N ILE A 233 -5.46 -9.57 12.90
CA ILE A 233 -5.02 -10.42 14.00
C ILE A 233 -3.56 -10.79 13.81
N LYS A 234 -2.74 -10.46 14.80
CA LYS A 234 -1.34 -10.85 14.89
C LYS A 234 -1.15 -11.77 16.08
N PHE A 235 -0.36 -12.82 15.94
CA PHE A 235 0.19 -13.54 17.09
C PHE A 235 1.70 -13.36 17.09
N ALA A 236 2.24 -12.78 18.16
CA ALA A 236 3.66 -12.84 18.46
C ALA A 236 3.86 -13.98 19.49
N GLY A 237 4.33 -15.14 19.03
CA GLY A 237 4.29 -16.38 19.81
C GLY A 237 2.85 -16.85 20.07
N SER A 238 2.46 -17.04 21.33
CA SER A 238 1.12 -17.50 21.72
C SER A 238 0.13 -16.37 22.06
N SER A 239 0.59 -15.12 22.11
CA SER A 239 -0.22 -13.98 22.55
C SER A 239 -0.92 -13.32 21.36
N PRO A 240 -2.27 -13.32 21.30
CA PRO A 240 -3.00 -12.61 20.26
C PRO A 240 -2.94 -11.09 20.50
N GLN A 241 -2.77 -10.36 19.41
CA GLN A 241 -2.84 -8.92 19.31
C GLN A 241 -3.80 -8.55 18.17
N VAL A 242 -4.42 -7.38 18.27
CA VAL A 242 -5.32 -6.85 17.25
C VAL A 242 -4.68 -5.62 16.61
N LEU A 243 -4.58 -5.62 15.28
CA LEU A 243 -4.11 -4.52 14.46
C LEU A 243 -5.31 -3.67 14.06
N HIS A 244 -5.29 -2.38 14.39
CA HIS A 244 -6.36 -1.43 14.05
C HIS A 244 -5.90 -0.53 12.91
N ARG A 245 -6.74 -0.40 11.89
CA ARG A 245 -6.35 0.11 10.56
C ARG A 245 -7.13 1.34 10.13
N ASP A 246 -6.52 2.17 9.29
CA ASP A 246 -7.17 3.30 8.64
C ASP A 246 -7.88 2.95 7.32
N HIS A 247 -8.32 3.97 6.58
CA HIS A 247 -9.04 3.83 5.31
C HIS A 247 -8.22 3.23 4.16
N LEU A 248 -6.89 3.20 4.27
CA LEU A 248 -5.98 2.57 3.33
C LEU A 248 -5.46 1.21 3.85
N ALA A 249 -6.05 0.71 4.94
CA ALA A 249 -5.60 -0.47 5.66
C ALA A 249 -4.24 -0.32 6.40
N SER A 250 -3.72 0.89 6.56
CA SER A 250 -2.48 1.13 7.31
C SER A 250 -2.70 0.83 8.79
N VAL A 251 -1.80 0.09 9.42
CA VAL A 251 -1.89 -0.23 10.86
C VAL A 251 -1.51 0.99 11.68
N ARG A 252 -2.46 1.56 12.41
CA ARG A 252 -2.26 2.77 13.22
C ARG A 252 -1.97 2.46 14.68
N MET A 253 -2.49 1.34 15.18
CA MET A 253 -2.20 0.87 16.54
C MET A 253 -2.43 -0.63 16.67
N VAL A 254 -1.83 -1.19 17.72
CA VAL A 254 -1.94 -2.59 18.11
C VAL A 254 -2.40 -2.68 19.55
N THR A 255 -3.42 -3.48 19.80
CA THR A 255 -3.89 -3.77 21.16
C THR A 255 -3.57 -5.20 21.58
N ASP A 256 -3.20 -5.41 22.84
CA ASP A 256 -2.98 -6.74 23.43
C ASP A 256 -4.30 -7.49 23.67
N ALA A 257 -4.19 -8.69 24.25
CA ALA A 257 -5.34 -9.54 24.60
C ALA A 257 -6.29 -8.92 25.65
N SER A 258 -5.85 -7.89 26.38
CA SER A 258 -6.65 -7.15 27.36
C SER A 258 -7.25 -5.87 26.77
N GLY A 259 -6.94 -5.54 25.52
CA GLY A 259 -7.41 -4.32 24.85
C GLY A 259 -6.58 -3.07 25.14
N ASN A 260 -5.39 -3.21 25.75
CA ASN A 260 -4.48 -2.09 25.95
C ASN A 260 -3.67 -1.83 24.68
N ILE A 261 -3.41 -0.55 24.35
CA ILE A 261 -2.49 -0.19 23.27
C ILE A 261 -1.07 -0.58 23.66
N VAL A 262 -0.40 -1.37 22.81
CA VAL A 262 0.99 -1.80 22.99
C VAL A 262 1.93 -1.25 21.92
N GLU A 263 1.40 -0.88 20.76
CA GLU A 263 2.13 -0.19 19.69
C GLU A 263 1.20 0.83 19.04
N ALA A 264 1.72 1.98 18.62
CA ALA A 264 0.96 2.99 17.87
C ALA A 264 1.89 3.83 17.00
N THR A 265 1.43 4.24 15.83
CA THR A 265 2.11 5.23 14.97
C THR A 265 1.12 5.98 14.09
N GLY A 266 1.56 7.10 13.54
CA GLY A 266 0.89 7.76 12.43
C GLY A 266 1.77 7.69 11.18
N TYR A 267 1.21 8.05 10.03
CA TYR A 267 1.93 8.11 8.77
C TYR A 267 1.73 9.48 8.11
N ALA A 268 2.80 10.03 7.54
CA ALA A 268 2.74 11.07 6.52
C ALA A 268 2.15 10.48 5.21
N PRO A 269 1.79 11.31 4.22
CA PRO A 269 1.03 10.86 3.06
C PRO A 269 1.68 9.69 2.29
N TYR A 270 2.99 9.70 2.11
CA TYR A 270 3.72 8.66 1.37
C TYR A 270 4.18 7.48 2.24
N GLY A 271 3.72 7.41 3.50
CA GLY A 271 3.93 6.26 4.38
C GLY A 271 5.08 6.41 5.37
N GLU A 272 5.74 7.57 5.47
CA GLU A 272 6.72 7.82 6.51
C GLU A 272 6.07 7.79 7.89
N PRO A 273 6.56 6.98 8.84
CA PRO A 273 6.00 6.95 10.18
C PRO A 273 6.28 8.27 10.90
N THR A 274 5.26 8.85 11.52
CA THR A 274 5.39 10.10 12.30
C THR A 274 6.09 9.88 13.64
N ASN A 275 6.18 8.62 14.09
CA ASN A 275 7.03 8.14 15.17
C ASN A 275 7.44 6.67 14.94
N GLN A 276 8.56 6.25 15.51
CA GLN A 276 9.13 4.90 15.30
C GLN A 276 8.73 3.89 16.39
N ALA A 277 7.57 4.06 17.04
CA ALA A 277 7.18 3.20 18.16
C ALA A 277 6.64 1.83 17.73
N MET A 278 6.21 1.67 16.47
CA MET A 278 5.72 0.38 15.95
C MET A 278 6.86 -0.57 15.61
N THR A 279 6.76 -1.80 16.09
CA THR A 279 7.69 -2.89 15.76
C THR A 279 7.07 -3.92 14.82
N THR A 280 5.74 -3.94 14.70
CA THR A 280 5.02 -4.73 13.70
C THR A 280 5.47 -4.34 12.29
N GLN A 281 5.93 -5.33 11.50
CA GLN A 281 6.41 -5.08 10.13
C GLN A 281 5.27 -4.67 9.19
N LYS A 282 4.08 -5.27 9.35
CA LYS A 282 2.85 -4.89 8.64
C LYS A 282 2.38 -3.51 9.12
N SER A 283 2.56 -2.50 8.26
CA SER A 283 2.56 -1.08 8.63
C SER A 283 1.66 -0.26 7.69
N PHE A 284 2.22 0.71 6.96
CA PHE A 284 1.52 1.50 5.95
C PHE A 284 0.86 0.60 4.90
N ILE A 285 -0.40 0.89 4.58
CA ILE A 285 -1.28 0.10 3.68
C ILE A 285 -1.35 -1.40 3.98
N GLY A 286 -0.97 -1.82 5.20
CA GLY A 286 -0.89 -3.22 5.57
C GLY A 286 0.30 -3.96 4.96
N GLU A 287 1.31 -3.26 4.46
CA GLU A 287 2.51 -3.86 3.87
C GLU A 287 3.77 -3.69 4.71
N ARG A 288 4.82 -4.42 4.34
CA ARG A 288 6.01 -4.59 5.17
C ARG A 288 6.96 -3.42 5.04
N HIS A 289 7.20 -2.72 6.14
CA HIS A 289 8.25 -1.72 6.22
C HIS A 289 9.54 -2.37 6.74
N ASP A 290 10.60 -2.30 5.94
CA ASP A 290 11.93 -2.74 6.33
C ASP A 290 12.68 -1.57 6.98
N ALA A 291 12.55 -1.45 8.30
CA ALA A 291 13.14 -0.35 9.06
C ALA A 291 14.67 -0.22 8.88
N GLU A 292 15.35 -1.32 8.54
CA GLU A 292 16.80 -1.32 8.28
C GLU A 292 17.16 -0.54 7.02
N THR A 293 16.30 -0.57 5.99
CA THR A 293 16.54 0.14 4.72
C THR A 293 15.70 1.41 4.60
N GLY A 294 14.60 1.51 5.34
CA GLY A 294 13.57 2.54 5.20
C GLY A 294 12.64 2.32 4.01
N LEU A 295 12.71 1.17 3.35
CA LEU A 295 11.86 0.85 2.18
C LEU A 295 10.58 0.13 2.60
N LEU A 296 9.52 0.35 1.83
CA LEU A 296 8.29 -0.41 1.91
C LEU A 296 8.28 -1.51 0.84
N PHE A 297 8.17 -2.76 1.26
CA PHE A 297 8.05 -3.91 0.37
C PHE A 297 6.59 -4.11 -0.04
N LEU A 298 6.31 -3.88 -1.32
CA LEU A 298 4.99 -3.96 -1.93
C LEU A 298 4.87 -5.19 -2.83
N ASN A 299 5.41 -6.33 -2.36
CA ASN A 299 5.41 -7.62 -3.04
C ASN A 299 6.23 -7.66 -4.35
N ALA A 300 5.82 -6.96 -5.41
CA ALA A 300 6.58 -6.92 -6.66
C ALA A 300 7.72 -5.91 -6.66
N ARG A 301 7.53 -4.77 -5.99
CA ARG A 301 8.50 -3.66 -5.98
C ARG A 301 8.70 -3.09 -4.58
N TYR A 302 9.76 -2.30 -4.45
CA TYR A 302 10.03 -1.51 -3.25
C TYR A 302 9.75 -0.03 -3.54
N MET A 303 8.98 0.58 -2.65
CA MET A 303 8.72 2.02 -2.63
C MET A 303 9.57 2.65 -1.53
N ASP A 304 10.15 3.81 -1.82
CA ASP A 304 10.83 4.64 -0.84
C ASP A 304 9.87 5.73 -0.37
N PRO A 305 9.37 5.67 0.89
CA PRO A 305 8.46 6.66 1.44
C PRO A 305 9.04 8.07 1.38
N VAL A 306 10.33 8.25 1.73
CA VAL A 306 11.01 9.56 1.75
C VAL A 306 11.04 10.17 0.34
N LEU A 307 11.30 9.37 -0.68
CA LEU A 307 11.30 9.85 -2.06
C LEU A 307 9.88 9.92 -2.66
N GLY A 308 8.89 9.24 -2.06
CA GLY A 308 7.51 9.16 -2.50
C GLY A 308 7.30 8.34 -3.79
N ARG A 309 8.24 7.44 -4.12
CA ARG A 309 8.32 6.79 -5.44
C ARG A 309 8.92 5.39 -5.38
N PHE A 310 8.64 4.59 -6.40
CA PHE A 310 9.30 3.28 -6.58
C PHE A 310 10.77 3.43 -6.96
N ILE A 311 11.60 2.50 -6.52
CA ILE A 311 13.04 2.48 -6.82
C ILE A 311 13.38 1.65 -8.08
N SER A 312 12.38 0.99 -8.67
CA SER A 312 12.43 0.29 -9.95
C SER A 312 11.20 0.63 -10.78
N PRO A 313 11.30 0.56 -12.13
CA PRO A 313 10.15 0.77 -12.98
C PRO A 313 9.16 -0.39 -12.83
N ASP A 314 7.88 -0.08 -13.00
CA ASP A 314 6.85 -1.08 -13.24
C ASP A 314 7.16 -1.86 -14.51
N ASP A 315 6.96 -3.17 -14.51
CA ASP A 315 7.09 -4.03 -15.68
C ASP A 315 5.75 -4.36 -16.34
N TRP A 316 4.61 -4.07 -15.68
CA TRP A 316 3.29 -4.24 -16.26
C TRP A 316 3.02 -3.26 -17.41
N ASP A 317 2.08 -3.63 -18.27
CA ASP A 317 1.67 -2.80 -19.40
C ASP A 317 1.00 -1.51 -18.87
N PRO A 318 1.54 -0.31 -19.18
CA PRO A 318 1.03 0.95 -18.66
C PRO A 318 -0.42 1.27 -19.07
N ILE A 319 -0.98 0.57 -20.05
CA ILE A 319 -2.39 0.75 -20.45
C ILE A 319 -3.35 -0.07 -19.58
N MET A 320 -2.85 -0.98 -18.74
CA MET A 320 -3.70 -1.71 -17.81
C MET A 320 -4.30 -0.76 -16.76
N PRO A 321 -5.56 -0.96 -16.37
CA PRO A 321 -6.18 -0.18 -15.30
C PRO A 321 -5.33 -0.18 -14.03
N GLY A 322 -5.07 1.02 -13.47
CA GLY A 322 -4.35 1.19 -12.21
C GLY A 322 -2.81 1.28 -12.29
N VAL A 323 -2.19 0.87 -13.41
CA VAL A 323 -0.72 0.87 -13.58
C VAL A 323 -0.18 2.27 -13.93
N GLY A 324 -0.72 2.86 -15.00
CA GLY A 324 -0.32 4.19 -15.46
C GLY A 324 1.01 4.24 -16.23
N THR A 325 1.25 5.37 -16.90
CA THR A 325 2.42 5.55 -17.79
C THR A 325 3.70 5.92 -17.04
N ASN A 326 3.59 6.56 -15.87
CA ASN A 326 4.75 6.86 -15.03
C ASN A 326 5.15 5.63 -14.20
N ARG A 327 6.10 4.86 -14.75
CA ARG A 327 6.57 3.59 -14.17
C ARG A 327 7.21 3.69 -12.78
N TYR A 328 7.48 4.88 -12.25
CA TYR A 328 8.07 5.06 -10.91
C TYR A 328 7.12 5.76 -9.92
N ALA A 329 5.97 6.26 -10.38
CA ALA A 329 5.03 6.93 -9.50
C ALA A 329 4.36 5.93 -8.55
N TYR A 330 4.28 6.27 -7.27
CA TYR A 330 3.47 5.53 -6.31
C TYR A 330 2.03 6.07 -6.33
N ALA A 331 1.05 5.16 -6.40
CA ALA A 331 -0.36 5.49 -6.23
C ALA A 331 -0.87 6.62 -7.17
N GLY A 332 -0.29 6.78 -8.36
CA GLY A 332 -0.62 7.87 -9.28
C GLY A 332 -0.38 9.28 -8.72
N ASN A 333 0.53 9.41 -7.73
CA ASN A 333 0.76 10.62 -6.93
C ASN A 333 -0.41 11.02 -6.00
N ASP A 334 -1.30 10.09 -5.65
CA ASP A 334 -2.39 10.30 -4.71
C ASP A 334 -2.36 9.26 -3.57
N PRO A 335 -1.33 9.28 -2.71
CA PRO A 335 -1.13 8.24 -1.71
C PRO A 335 -2.12 8.33 -0.53
N VAL A 336 -2.97 9.37 -0.49
CA VAL A 336 -4.04 9.53 0.51
C VAL A 336 -5.29 8.75 0.11
N ASN A 337 -5.59 8.66 -1.19
CA ASN A 337 -6.82 8.06 -1.70
C ASN A 337 -6.60 6.75 -2.45
N LYS A 338 -5.35 6.41 -2.75
CA LYS A 338 -4.98 5.21 -3.50
C LYS A 338 -3.84 4.48 -2.77
N SER A 339 -3.84 3.16 -2.90
CA SER A 339 -2.77 2.28 -2.43
C SER A 339 -2.33 1.34 -3.54
N ASP A 340 -1.07 0.93 -3.53
CA ASP A 340 -0.51 -0.06 -4.45
C ASP A 340 0.14 -1.19 -3.63
N SER A 341 -0.68 -2.11 -3.10
CA SER A 341 -0.21 -3.18 -2.21
C SER A 341 0.51 -4.31 -2.96
N ASN A 342 0.21 -4.49 -4.25
CA ASN A 342 0.87 -5.51 -5.09
C ASN A 342 2.13 -4.99 -5.79
N GLY A 343 2.35 -3.68 -5.77
CA GLY A 343 3.49 -3.03 -6.39
C GLY A 343 3.36 -2.95 -7.91
N HIS A 344 2.17 -2.94 -8.50
CA HIS A 344 1.95 -2.79 -9.94
C HIS A 344 0.75 -1.92 -10.27
N ALA A 345 -0.34 -2.06 -9.51
CA ALA A 345 -1.59 -1.41 -9.83
C ALA A 345 -2.13 -0.71 -8.59
N SER A 346 -2.24 0.61 -8.70
CA SER A 346 -2.91 1.42 -7.70
C SER A 346 -4.42 1.12 -7.68
N SER A 347 -4.97 0.99 -6.49
CA SER A 347 -6.39 0.81 -6.23
C SER A 347 -6.91 2.00 -5.42
N GLY A 348 -8.08 2.51 -5.79
CA GLY A 348 -8.74 3.58 -5.03
C GLY A 348 -9.33 3.09 -3.72
N THR A 349 -9.55 4.00 -2.77
CA THR A 349 -10.14 3.72 -1.45
C THR A 349 -11.43 2.89 -1.49
N LEU A 350 -12.28 3.02 -2.52
CA LEU A 350 -13.49 2.22 -2.67
C LEU A 350 -13.21 0.72 -2.92
N LEU A 351 -12.18 0.38 -3.71
CA LEU A 351 -11.79 -1.01 -4.00
C LEU A 351 -10.95 -1.60 -2.86
N ALA A 352 -10.06 -0.80 -2.26
CA ALA A 352 -9.36 -1.20 -1.04
C ALA A 352 -10.36 -1.47 0.10
N GLN A 353 -11.42 -0.67 0.23
CA GLN A 353 -12.51 -0.91 1.19
C GLN A 353 -13.36 -2.14 0.82
N TYR A 354 -13.61 -2.41 -0.46
CA TYR A 354 -14.43 -3.56 -0.89
C TYR A 354 -13.70 -4.90 -0.68
N ALA A 355 -12.43 -4.99 -1.07
CA ALA A 355 -11.58 -6.17 -0.84
C ALA A 355 -11.23 -6.37 0.65
N MET A 356 -11.19 -5.29 1.43
CA MET A 356 -10.89 -5.35 2.87
C MET A 356 -12.05 -5.94 3.70
N TRP A 357 -13.30 -5.89 3.23
CA TRP A 357 -14.47 -6.17 4.10
C TRP A 357 -15.50 -7.17 3.58
N ARG A 358 -15.28 -7.85 2.44
CA ARG A 358 -15.98 -9.10 2.09
C ARG A 358 -15.08 -10.30 2.39
N GLN A 359 -15.57 -11.18 3.24
CA GLN A 359 -14.92 -12.45 3.57
C GLN A 359 -15.13 -13.49 2.46
N ASP A 360 -14.51 -13.35 1.28
CA ASP A 360 -14.54 -14.46 0.31
C ASP A 360 -13.34 -14.49 -0.68
N PRO A 361 -12.33 -15.35 -0.46
CA PRO A 361 -11.15 -15.45 -1.35
C PRO A 361 -11.46 -15.90 -2.79
N ILE A 362 -12.66 -16.42 -3.06
CA ILE A 362 -13.08 -16.91 -4.39
C ILE A 362 -13.88 -15.85 -5.17
N GLY A 363 -14.47 -14.86 -4.48
CA GLY A 363 -15.22 -13.77 -5.11
C GLY A 363 -14.33 -12.68 -5.73
N ASP A 364 -13.17 -12.42 -5.13
CA ASP A 364 -12.27 -11.33 -5.55
C ASP A 364 -11.73 -11.49 -6.98
N LEU A 365 -11.64 -12.72 -7.48
CA LEU A 365 -11.18 -13.02 -8.84
C LEU A 365 -12.29 -12.94 -9.90
N LEU A 366 -13.56 -13.09 -9.49
CA LEU A 366 -14.73 -12.99 -10.36
C LEU A 366 -15.25 -11.54 -10.43
N ASP A 367 -15.25 -10.82 -9.31
CA ASP A 367 -15.74 -9.43 -9.24
C ASP A 367 -14.76 -8.44 -9.89
N ALA A 368 -13.44 -8.67 -9.82
CA ALA A 368 -12.46 -7.87 -10.56
C ALA A 368 -12.66 -7.97 -12.08
N LEU A 369 -13.22 -9.10 -12.56
CA LEU A 369 -13.54 -9.33 -13.97
C LEU A 369 -14.93 -8.78 -14.35
N GLU A 370 -15.92 -8.87 -13.47
CA GLU A 370 -17.29 -8.38 -13.72
C GLU A 370 -17.41 -6.85 -13.56
N LEU A 371 -16.63 -6.21 -12.68
CA LEU A 371 -16.63 -4.74 -12.53
C LEU A 371 -15.89 -4.02 -13.66
N ALA A 372 -14.89 -4.68 -14.27
CA ALA A 372 -14.27 -4.23 -15.52
C ALA A 372 -15.28 -4.24 -16.69
N ALA A 373 -16.28 -5.13 -16.65
CA ALA A 373 -17.38 -5.14 -17.62
C ALA A 373 -18.47 -4.09 -17.30
N GLY A 374 -18.77 -3.84 -16.01
CA GLY A 374 -19.79 -2.88 -15.58
C GLY A 374 -19.44 -1.40 -15.80
N LEU A 375 -18.14 -1.04 -15.83
CA LEU A 375 -17.70 0.32 -16.18
C LEU A 375 -17.90 0.67 -17.67
N ALA A 376 -18.09 -0.34 -18.54
CA ALA A 376 -18.39 -0.11 -19.94
C ALA A 376 -19.84 0.37 -20.18
N GLU A 377 -20.78 0.07 -19.28
CA GLU A 377 -22.19 0.50 -19.43
C GLU A 377 -22.44 1.93 -18.98
N PHE A 378 -21.65 2.49 -18.05
CA PHE A 378 -21.83 3.88 -17.61
C PHE A 378 -21.30 4.93 -18.60
N VAL A 379 -20.47 4.53 -19.57
CA VAL A 379 -19.99 5.39 -20.67
C VAL A 379 -20.94 5.34 -21.89
N GLY A 380 -21.89 4.40 -21.92
CA GLY A 380 -22.79 4.17 -23.06
C GLY A 380 -24.00 5.13 -23.18
N GLU A 381 -24.37 5.85 -22.13
CA GLU A 381 -25.54 6.76 -22.16
C GLU A 381 -25.20 8.23 -22.50
N GLY A 382 -23.95 8.53 -22.83
CA GLY A 382 -23.49 9.90 -23.14
C GLY A 382 -23.48 10.30 -24.61
N ILE A 383 -23.76 9.39 -25.56
CA ILE A 383 -23.61 9.66 -27.01
C ILE A 383 -24.84 9.19 -27.80
N ASN A 384 -26.03 9.64 -27.43
CA ASN A 384 -27.20 9.62 -28.33
C ASN A 384 -27.72 11.04 -28.53
N GLY A 385 -26.88 11.87 -29.13
CA GLY A 385 -27.15 13.29 -29.35
C GLY A 385 -26.48 13.86 -30.58
N CYS A 386 -26.32 13.08 -31.67
CA CYS A 386 -26.10 13.66 -33.00
C CYS A 386 -26.41 12.61 -34.07
N GLY A 387 -27.45 12.87 -34.85
CA GLY A 387 -27.91 11.96 -35.89
C GLY A 387 -27.01 11.96 -37.12
N CYS A 388 -26.73 10.77 -37.63
CA CYS A 388 -26.54 10.57 -39.05
C CYS A 388 -27.05 9.18 -39.43
N VAL A 389 -28.05 9.21 -40.31
CA VAL A 389 -28.73 8.09 -40.98
C VAL A 389 -27.73 7.32 -41.85
N PHE A 390 -27.70 5.98 -41.77
CA PHE A 390 -27.62 5.12 -42.96
C PHE A 390 -28.21 3.72 -42.68
N SER A 391 -29.18 3.38 -43.51
CA SER A 391 -29.95 2.12 -43.59
C SER A 391 -29.15 0.99 -44.24
N GLY A 392 -29.36 -0.27 -43.83
CA GLY A 392 -28.87 -1.42 -44.58
C GLY A 392 -29.15 -2.79 -43.97
N THR A 393 -30.30 -3.35 -44.29
CA THR A 393 -30.86 -4.68 -43.98
C THR A 393 -29.97 -5.89 -44.31
N GLY A 394 -30.04 -6.97 -43.52
CA GLY A 394 -29.68 -8.33 -43.97
C GLY A 394 -29.59 -9.40 -42.88
N LYS A 395 -30.61 -10.26 -42.77
CA LYS A 395 -30.73 -11.41 -41.85
C LYS A 395 -29.85 -12.63 -42.26
N PRO A 396 -29.67 -13.63 -41.35
CA PRO A 396 -28.60 -14.63 -41.39
C PRO A 396 -29.00 -15.97 -42.04
N ALA A 397 -28.02 -16.81 -42.38
CA ALA A 397 -28.24 -18.24 -42.62
C ALA A 397 -27.00 -19.08 -42.21
N ALA A 398 -27.30 -20.17 -41.49
CA ALA A 398 -26.37 -21.19 -41.00
C ALA A 398 -26.09 -22.30 -42.04
N ARG A 399 -25.17 -23.20 -41.65
CA ARG A 399 -24.65 -24.47 -42.23
C ARG A 399 -23.23 -24.27 -42.77
N GLY A 400 -22.21 -24.99 -42.34
CA GLY A 400 -22.13 -26.39 -41.92
C GLY A 400 -21.37 -27.16 -43.00
N GLY A 401 -20.17 -27.66 -42.69
CA GLY A 401 -19.40 -28.49 -43.62
C GLY A 401 -17.91 -28.55 -43.28
N HIS A 402 -17.49 -29.71 -42.78
CA HIS A 402 -16.10 -30.15 -42.65
C HIS A 402 -15.34 -30.05 -43.98
N PHE A 403 -14.09 -29.61 -43.92
CA PHE A 403 -12.88 -30.42 -44.13
C PHE A 403 -11.72 -29.82 -43.37
#